data_AF-A0A162FHN2-F1
#
_entry.id   AF-A0A162FHN2-F1
#
_cell.length_a   1.000
_cell.length_b   1.000
_cell.length_c   1.000
_cell.angle_alpha   90.00
_cell.angle_beta   90.00
_cell.angle_gamma   90.00
#
_symmetry.space_group_name_H-M   'P 1'
#
loop_
_entity.id
_entity.type
_entity.pdbx_description
1 polymer ?
#
loop_
_entity_poly.entity_id
_entity_poly.type
_entity_poly.pdbx_seq_one_letter_code
_entity_poly.pdbx_strand_id
1 'polypeptide(L)'
;MIGISADFDPVHKGHVKLIEKAREIADKKGSEVVIYLNKGFSANHAPFFTPFDARSKMAIKNGADKVVGIEGLHHRLTLAYSVPIRISMMIEDGVTDYVDAANVKPQKIEKYSKKFVEKGIFVGIPRDLPNRNVIRWFAVNDFLEKKYNKKMKFHIIPELEYNGKISGREIRKSIIENKMEIPQDTKKFLPEPTIKILEKEIEKGTISQKRDWNAIYKHLNHSSRSDLLNTAYLSGNALNSIINRRKYYDEESVWASFRRGGYGPVLTRLAISSIEMNVTREEVRDLMRHYEEKGVIPPEQALEKVVERAWFIAGENEKGIDASSGNEMFKENKISVDDYPLLIEGGLNLTQFETKKLEKLIGNNNIDMKKHPNNENNNENKNENNNENKNKNNKNRNNIKTTIFIDKNGKILCQIKINKFKIKTKLKLPGKEISYLRYLIDSHFIPLNANLVNNDGQIRIQINIDI
;
A
#
# COMPACT_ATOMS: atom_id res chain seq x y z
N MET A 1 -17.47 6.83 23.60
CA MET A 1 -18.24 6.33 22.43
C MET A 1 -18.07 4.82 22.28
N ILE A 2 -19.04 4.13 21.71
CA ILE A 2 -18.99 2.70 21.37
C ILE A 2 -18.79 2.56 19.86
N GLY A 3 -17.65 2.01 19.44
CA GLY A 3 -17.23 1.94 18.04
C GLY A 3 -17.48 0.60 17.39
N ILE A 4 -17.86 0.62 16.11
CA ILE A 4 -17.83 -0.54 15.20
C ILE A 4 -17.10 -0.11 13.94
N SER A 5 -16.17 -0.92 13.43
CA SER A 5 -15.57 -0.69 12.11
C SER A 5 -16.07 -1.73 11.11
N ALA A 6 -16.60 -1.27 9.99
CA ALA A 6 -17.17 -2.19 9.00
C ALA A 6 -17.18 -1.65 7.56
N ASP A 7 -17.47 -2.55 6.63
CA ASP A 7 -17.82 -2.21 5.25
C ASP A 7 -19.35 -1.98 5.11
N PHE A 8 -20.17 -2.77 5.81
CA PHE A 8 -21.65 -2.73 5.78
C PHE A 8 -22.25 -2.68 4.37
N ASP A 9 -21.85 -3.63 3.52
CA ASP A 9 -22.15 -3.62 2.09
C ASP A 9 -23.02 -4.82 1.64
N PRO A 10 -24.34 -4.82 1.87
CA PRO A 10 -25.13 -3.85 2.64
C PRO A 10 -25.23 -4.21 4.14
N VAL A 11 -25.96 -3.41 4.93
CA VAL A 11 -26.28 -3.72 6.34
C VAL A 11 -27.28 -4.88 6.41
N HIS A 12 -26.81 -6.08 6.78
CA HIS A 12 -27.65 -7.26 6.99
C HIS A 12 -27.91 -7.54 8.48
N LYS A 13 -28.79 -8.49 8.80
CA LYS A 13 -29.18 -8.82 10.18
C LYS A 13 -28.01 -9.17 11.11
N GLY A 14 -26.95 -9.82 10.58
CA GLY A 14 -25.71 -10.01 11.34
C GLY A 14 -25.02 -8.71 11.78
N HIS A 15 -25.03 -7.65 10.95
CA HIS A 15 -24.54 -6.33 11.34
C HIS A 15 -25.46 -5.66 12.35
N VAL A 16 -26.77 -5.85 12.23
CA VAL A 16 -27.74 -5.32 13.20
C VAL A 16 -27.46 -5.87 14.60
N LYS A 17 -27.05 -7.14 14.74
CA LYS A 17 -26.62 -7.70 16.05
C LYS A 17 -25.41 -6.98 16.65
N LEU A 18 -24.45 -6.54 15.83
CA LEU A 18 -23.34 -5.71 16.30
C LEU A 18 -23.87 -4.37 16.83
N ILE A 19 -24.75 -3.71 16.06
CA ILE A 19 -25.31 -2.41 16.42
C ILE A 19 -26.18 -2.50 17.68
N GLU A 20 -27.03 -3.53 17.80
CA GLU A 20 -27.83 -3.82 18.99
C GLU A 20 -26.93 -3.99 20.22
N LYS A 21 -25.83 -4.76 20.10
CA LYS A 21 -24.90 -4.94 21.21
C LYS A 21 -24.20 -3.63 21.58
N ALA A 22 -23.79 -2.84 20.58
CA ALA A 22 -23.20 -1.53 20.82
C ALA A 22 -24.19 -0.59 21.51
N ARG A 23 -25.47 -0.62 21.10
CA ARG A 23 -26.55 0.17 21.71
C ARG A 23 -26.78 -0.20 23.15
N GLU A 24 -26.84 -1.50 23.47
CA GLU A 24 -26.98 -1.98 24.85
C GLU A 24 -25.86 -1.43 25.76
N ILE A 25 -24.62 -1.38 25.27
CA ILE A 25 -23.48 -0.84 26.02
C ILE A 25 -23.56 0.68 26.10
N ALA A 26 -23.94 1.33 25.00
CA ALA A 26 -24.05 2.77 24.89
C ALA A 26 -25.08 3.32 25.87
N ASP A 27 -26.28 2.73 25.93
CA ASP A 27 -27.38 3.15 26.80
C ASP A 27 -26.98 3.01 28.28
N LYS A 28 -26.31 1.91 28.66
CA LYS A 28 -25.78 1.70 30.01
C LYS A 28 -24.75 2.74 30.43
N LYS A 29 -24.05 3.35 29.48
CA LYS A 29 -22.96 4.31 29.72
C LYS A 29 -23.35 5.75 29.38
N GLY A 30 -24.57 6.01 28.95
CA GLY A 30 -24.97 7.32 28.40
C GLY A 30 -24.06 7.78 27.26
N SER A 31 -23.70 6.87 26.35
CA SER A 31 -22.75 7.09 25.25
C SER A 31 -23.41 6.94 23.88
N GLU A 32 -22.68 7.30 22.82
CA GLU A 32 -23.11 7.13 21.43
C GLU A 32 -22.55 5.87 20.77
N VAL A 33 -23.30 5.29 19.83
CA VAL A 33 -22.88 4.24 18.89
C VAL A 33 -22.38 4.88 17.59
N VAL A 34 -21.10 4.68 17.29
CA VAL A 34 -20.42 5.26 16.13
C VAL A 34 -19.90 4.18 15.20
N ILE A 35 -20.27 4.26 13.92
CA ILE A 35 -19.83 3.31 12.90
C ILE A 35 -18.75 3.95 12.03
N TYR A 36 -17.57 3.34 12.00
CA TYR A 36 -16.46 3.71 11.13
C TYR A 36 -16.58 2.93 9.82
N LEU A 37 -17.17 3.56 8.81
CA LEU A 37 -17.45 2.95 7.52
C LEU A 37 -16.41 3.33 6.47
N ASN A 38 -15.96 2.33 5.73
CA ASN A 38 -15.15 2.58 4.54
C ASN A 38 -15.89 3.37 3.47
N LYS A 39 -15.21 4.35 2.88
CA LYS A 39 -15.65 5.16 1.74
C LYS A 39 -14.70 4.98 0.56
N GLY A 40 -15.25 4.91 -0.65
CA GLY A 40 -14.51 4.60 -1.87
C GLY A 40 -14.30 3.10 -2.07
N PHE A 41 -13.36 2.51 -1.33
CA PHE A 41 -12.98 1.09 -1.48
C PHE A 41 -13.17 0.29 -0.19
N SER A 42 -13.62 -0.95 -0.33
CA SER A 42 -13.76 -1.92 0.76
C SER A 42 -12.42 -2.38 1.32
N ALA A 43 -12.44 -3.05 2.48
CA ALA A 43 -11.26 -3.72 3.05
C ALA A 43 -10.63 -4.77 2.12
N ASN A 44 -11.36 -5.22 1.09
CA ASN A 44 -10.88 -6.12 0.03
C ASN A 44 -10.44 -5.37 -1.24
N HIS A 45 -10.30 -4.05 -1.18
CA HIS A 45 -9.82 -3.18 -2.27
C HIS A 45 -10.74 -3.19 -3.50
N ALA A 46 -12.04 -3.41 -3.30
CA ALA A 46 -13.05 -3.36 -4.37
C ALA A 46 -14.02 -2.19 -4.13
N PRO A 47 -14.57 -1.59 -5.20
CA PRO A 47 -15.72 -0.69 -5.08
C PRO A 47 -16.86 -1.34 -4.31
N PHE A 48 -17.69 -0.51 -3.69
CA PHE A 48 -18.85 -0.97 -2.94
C PHE A 48 -20.02 -1.29 -3.84
N PHE A 49 -20.82 -2.28 -3.46
CA PHE A 49 -22.10 -2.49 -4.11
C PHE A 49 -23.12 -1.42 -3.72
N THR A 50 -23.11 -0.99 -2.47
CA THR A 50 -24.00 0.06 -1.97
C THR A 50 -23.20 1.35 -1.73
N PRO A 51 -23.65 2.51 -2.25
CA PRO A 51 -22.99 3.79 -2.00
C PRO A 51 -22.82 4.10 -0.52
N PHE A 52 -21.79 4.89 -0.19
CA PHE A 52 -21.48 5.28 1.19
C PHE A 52 -22.67 5.90 1.92
N ASP A 53 -23.38 6.83 1.28
CA ASP A 53 -24.53 7.52 1.90
C ASP A 53 -25.68 6.54 2.20
N ALA A 54 -25.91 5.57 1.33
CA ALA A 54 -26.93 4.56 1.53
C ALA A 54 -26.55 3.60 2.67
N ARG A 55 -25.30 3.11 2.71
CA ARG A 55 -24.80 2.29 3.84
C ARG A 55 -24.85 3.05 5.16
N SER A 56 -24.53 4.33 5.15
CA SER A 56 -24.59 5.20 6.32
C SER A 56 -26.03 5.35 6.82
N LYS A 57 -26.99 5.62 5.92
CA LYS A 57 -28.42 5.69 6.24
C LYS A 57 -28.94 4.36 6.79
N MET A 58 -28.52 3.24 6.22
CA MET A 58 -28.88 1.91 6.73
C MET A 58 -28.37 1.71 8.16
N ALA A 59 -27.13 2.08 8.45
CA ALA A 59 -26.57 1.95 9.80
C ALA A 59 -27.34 2.80 10.82
N ILE A 60 -27.62 4.07 10.51
CA ILE A 60 -28.38 4.98 11.38
C ILE A 60 -29.79 4.44 11.62
N LYS A 61 -30.50 4.01 10.56
CA LYS A 61 -31.86 3.46 10.68
C LYS A 61 -31.92 2.14 11.45
N ASN A 62 -30.79 1.46 11.64
CA ASN A 62 -30.69 0.24 12.43
C ASN A 62 -30.07 0.48 13.82
N GLY A 63 -30.01 1.73 14.27
CA GLY A 63 -29.69 2.06 15.67
C GLY A 63 -28.28 2.58 15.92
N ALA A 64 -27.53 3.01 14.90
CA ALA A 64 -26.33 3.82 15.09
C ALA A 64 -26.68 5.31 15.28
N ASP A 65 -25.91 6.04 16.10
CA ASP A 65 -26.09 7.50 16.26
C ASP A 65 -25.33 8.26 15.17
N LYS A 66 -24.12 7.80 14.85
CA LYS A 66 -23.20 8.50 13.97
C LYS A 66 -22.45 7.53 13.05
N VAL A 67 -22.11 8.03 11.87
CA VAL A 67 -21.23 7.34 10.92
C VAL A 67 -20.04 8.23 10.60
N VAL A 68 -18.85 7.66 10.66
CA VAL A 68 -17.58 8.30 10.30
C VAL A 68 -17.02 7.61 9.05
N GLY A 69 -16.78 8.38 8.00
CA GLY A 69 -16.21 7.87 6.76
C GLY A 69 -14.69 7.70 6.85
N ILE A 70 -14.21 6.49 6.56
CA ILE A 70 -12.78 6.20 6.40
C ILE A 70 -12.48 6.18 4.91
N GLU A 71 -11.80 7.22 4.44
CA GLU A 71 -11.47 7.44 3.04
C GLU A 71 -9.97 7.37 2.81
N GLY A 72 -9.56 7.05 1.59
CA GLY A 72 -8.17 7.18 1.18
C GLY A 72 -7.22 6.05 1.57
N LEU A 73 -7.62 5.09 2.41
CA LEU A 73 -6.72 4.03 2.88
C LEU A 73 -6.71 2.80 1.95
N HIS A 74 -7.87 2.29 1.52
CA HIS A 74 -7.94 0.94 0.91
C HIS A 74 -7.60 0.85 -0.58
N HIS A 75 -7.24 1.94 -1.24
CA HIS A 75 -6.53 1.89 -2.51
C HIS A 75 -5.03 2.21 -2.37
N ARG A 76 -4.56 2.49 -1.15
CA ARG A 76 -3.17 2.85 -0.83
C ARG A 76 -2.47 1.89 0.10
N LEU A 77 -3.18 1.19 0.97
CA LEU A 77 -2.63 0.42 2.07
C LEU A 77 -3.31 -0.94 2.20
N THR A 78 -2.52 -1.95 2.54
CA THR A 78 -3.05 -3.24 3.00
C THR A 78 -3.65 -3.11 4.41
N LEU A 79 -4.45 -4.09 4.82
CA LEU A 79 -5.03 -4.13 6.18
C LEU A 79 -3.99 -4.12 7.31
N ALA A 80 -2.75 -4.54 7.05
CA ALA A 80 -1.69 -4.49 8.06
C ALA A 80 -1.28 -3.06 8.44
N TYR A 81 -1.53 -2.09 7.56
CA TYR A 81 -1.26 -0.66 7.81
C TYR A 81 -2.55 0.14 8.06
N SER A 82 -3.65 -0.18 7.35
CA SER A 82 -4.90 0.57 7.52
C SER A 82 -5.65 0.26 8.82
N VAL A 83 -5.44 -0.91 9.45
CA VAL A 83 -6.02 -1.23 10.77
C VAL A 83 -5.39 -0.41 11.89
N PRO A 84 -4.05 -0.32 12.04
CA PRO A 84 -3.41 0.62 12.95
C PRO A 84 -3.94 2.05 12.86
N ILE A 85 -4.00 2.60 11.65
CA ILE A 85 -4.52 3.94 11.38
C ILE A 85 -5.98 4.08 11.83
N ARG A 86 -6.79 3.05 11.62
CA ARG A 86 -8.19 3.10 12.04
C ARG A 86 -8.35 3.05 13.56
N ILE A 87 -7.62 2.15 14.22
CA ILE A 87 -7.68 2.06 15.69
C ILE A 87 -7.19 3.36 16.31
N SER A 88 -6.11 3.97 15.80
CA SER A 88 -5.64 5.26 16.29
C SER A 88 -6.71 6.34 16.17
N MET A 89 -7.38 6.44 15.01
CA MET A 89 -8.47 7.41 14.82
C MET A 89 -9.61 7.18 15.81
N MET A 90 -10.03 5.93 16.02
CA MET A 90 -11.10 5.60 16.97
C MET A 90 -10.72 5.97 18.42
N ILE A 91 -9.48 5.69 18.81
CA ILE A 91 -8.96 6.04 20.14
C ILE A 91 -8.90 7.57 20.31
N GLU A 92 -8.41 8.29 19.29
CA GLU A 92 -8.33 9.75 19.27
C GLU A 92 -9.70 10.41 19.35
N ASP A 93 -10.68 9.88 18.62
CA ASP A 93 -12.06 10.35 18.66
C ASP A 93 -12.70 10.19 20.05
N GLY A 94 -12.23 9.24 20.87
CA GLY A 94 -12.79 8.95 22.20
C GLY A 94 -13.67 7.71 22.25
N VAL A 95 -13.42 6.74 21.37
CA VAL A 95 -14.00 5.41 21.48
C VAL A 95 -13.38 4.68 22.67
N THR A 96 -14.25 4.15 23.54
CA THR A 96 -13.86 3.44 24.76
C THR A 96 -14.14 1.94 24.67
N ASP A 97 -15.08 1.55 23.82
CA ASP A 97 -15.50 0.17 23.63
C ASP A 97 -15.63 -0.12 22.14
N TYR A 98 -15.26 -1.33 21.74
CA TYR A 98 -15.31 -1.79 20.37
C TYR A 98 -16.16 -3.06 20.29
N VAL A 99 -17.09 -3.15 19.34
CA VAL A 99 -17.93 -4.34 19.16
C VAL A 99 -17.58 -5.03 17.84
N ASP A 100 -17.36 -6.35 17.91
CA ASP A 100 -17.12 -7.20 16.74
C ASP A 100 -17.82 -8.56 16.89
N ALA A 101 -17.86 -9.34 15.82
CA ALA A 101 -18.38 -10.70 15.84
C ALA A 101 -17.31 -11.72 15.46
N ALA A 102 -17.23 -12.80 16.24
CA ALA A 102 -16.40 -13.95 15.92
C ALA A 102 -16.91 -15.20 16.62
N ASN A 103 -16.91 -16.33 15.90
CA ASN A 103 -17.18 -17.65 16.47
C ASN A 103 -15.95 -18.25 17.16
N VAL A 104 -15.28 -17.45 18.00
CA VAL A 104 -14.06 -17.83 18.73
C VAL A 104 -14.10 -17.20 20.11
N LYS A 105 -13.73 -17.97 21.14
CA LYS A 105 -13.64 -17.46 22.52
C LYS A 105 -12.64 -16.29 22.59
N PRO A 106 -13.00 -15.16 23.22
CA PRO A 106 -12.12 -13.98 23.34
C PRO A 106 -10.73 -14.30 23.89
N GLN A 107 -10.64 -15.17 24.89
CA GLN A 107 -9.36 -15.55 25.51
C GLN A 107 -8.38 -16.18 24.51
N LYS A 108 -8.91 -16.90 23.49
CA LYS A 108 -8.09 -17.50 22.44
C LYS A 108 -7.57 -16.42 21.47
N ILE A 109 -8.40 -15.43 21.14
CA ILE A 109 -8.01 -14.28 20.31
C ILE A 109 -6.92 -13.47 21.02
N GLU A 110 -7.12 -13.15 22.31
CA GLU A 110 -6.15 -12.43 23.13
C GLU A 110 -4.81 -13.17 23.20
N LYS A 111 -4.83 -14.49 23.46
CA LYS A 111 -3.62 -15.32 23.47
C LYS A 111 -2.84 -15.22 22.14
N TYR A 112 -3.52 -15.31 21.00
CA TYR A 112 -2.84 -15.17 19.71
C TYR A 112 -2.34 -13.76 19.45
N SER A 113 -3.10 -12.74 19.85
CA SER A 113 -2.74 -11.33 19.64
C SER A 113 -1.43 -10.96 20.32
N LYS A 114 -1.17 -11.45 21.55
CA LYS A 114 0.06 -11.18 22.32
C LYS A 114 1.33 -11.50 21.54
N LYS A 115 1.36 -12.63 20.82
CA LYS A 115 2.51 -13.01 19.99
C LYS A 115 2.83 -11.97 18.92
N PHE A 116 1.81 -11.34 18.33
CA PHE A 116 2.00 -10.32 17.31
C PHE A 116 2.37 -8.95 17.90
N VAL A 117 1.85 -8.63 19.10
CA VAL A 117 2.25 -7.43 19.86
C VAL A 117 3.72 -7.50 20.23
N GLU A 118 4.18 -8.62 20.79
CA GLU A 118 5.58 -8.85 21.18
C GLU A 118 6.54 -8.79 19.99
N LYS A 119 6.08 -9.28 18.83
CA LYS A 119 6.83 -9.21 17.58
C LYS A 119 6.71 -7.85 16.88
N GLY A 120 5.81 -6.96 17.30
CA GLY A 120 5.59 -5.67 16.64
C GLY A 120 5.18 -5.77 15.17
N ILE A 121 4.62 -6.89 14.71
CA ILE A 121 4.29 -7.12 13.30
C ILE A 121 2.92 -7.77 13.13
N PHE A 122 2.08 -7.13 12.33
CA PHE A 122 0.69 -7.49 12.01
C PHE A 122 0.48 -7.86 10.54
N VAL A 123 1.57 -7.86 9.77
CA VAL A 123 1.65 -8.44 8.42
C VAL A 123 1.82 -9.95 8.54
N GLY A 124 1.20 -10.70 7.62
CA GLY A 124 1.48 -12.14 7.49
C GLY A 124 0.90 -13.02 8.60
N ILE A 125 -0.19 -12.59 9.25
CA ILE A 125 -0.94 -13.44 10.18
C ILE A 125 -1.34 -14.75 9.48
N PRO A 126 -0.92 -15.93 9.99
CA PRO A 126 -1.15 -17.22 9.33
C PRO A 126 -2.63 -17.49 9.04
N ARG A 127 -2.89 -18.21 7.94
CA ARG A 127 -4.26 -18.45 7.43
C ARG A 127 -5.03 -19.49 8.23
N ASP A 128 -4.32 -20.38 8.90
CA ASP A 128 -4.82 -21.41 9.80
C ASP A 128 -5.31 -20.84 11.15
N LEU A 129 -4.91 -19.61 11.50
CA LEU A 129 -5.42 -18.96 12.70
C LEU A 129 -6.90 -18.56 12.54
N PRO A 130 -7.72 -18.80 13.57
CA PRO A 130 -9.14 -18.50 13.51
C PRO A 130 -9.36 -16.98 13.56
N ASN A 131 -10.23 -16.46 12.68
CA ASN A 131 -10.60 -15.03 12.65
C ASN A 131 -9.39 -14.06 12.69
N ARG A 132 -8.42 -14.27 11.78
CA ARG A 132 -7.19 -13.45 11.63
C ARG A 132 -7.39 -11.94 11.70
N ASN A 133 -8.53 -11.44 11.21
CA ASN A 133 -8.82 -10.01 11.22
C ASN A 133 -9.06 -9.53 12.65
N VAL A 134 -9.88 -10.24 13.44
CA VAL A 134 -10.14 -9.91 14.84
C VAL A 134 -8.85 -10.01 15.66
N ILE A 135 -8.01 -11.03 15.42
CA ILE A 135 -6.67 -11.12 16.05
C ILE A 135 -5.84 -9.86 15.75
N ARG A 136 -5.84 -9.38 14.50
CA ARG A 136 -5.15 -8.13 14.12
C ARG A 136 -5.69 -6.93 14.90
N TRP A 137 -7.00 -6.80 15.01
CA TRP A 137 -7.64 -5.70 15.74
C TRP A 137 -7.24 -5.67 17.21
N PHE A 138 -7.26 -6.82 17.89
CA PHE A 138 -6.79 -6.93 19.28
C PHE A 138 -5.31 -6.55 19.41
N ALA A 139 -4.45 -7.13 18.57
CA ALA A 139 -3.02 -6.90 18.65
C ALA A 139 -2.66 -5.42 18.43
N VAL A 140 -3.33 -4.76 17.48
CA VAL A 140 -3.13 -3.34 17.23
C VAL A 140 -3.64 -2.48 18.39
N ASN A 141 -4.79 -2.80 18.98
CA ASN A 141 -5.33 -2.08 20.13
C ASN A 141 -4.39 -2.16 21.34
N ASP A 142 -3.83 -3.34 21.62
CA ASP A 142 -2.84 -3.53 22.69
C ASP A 142 -1.51 -2.82 22.38
N PHE A 143 -1.06 -2.83 21.12
CA PHE A 143 0.14 -2.09 20.72
C PHE A 143 -0.01 -0.58 20.94
N LEU A 144 -1.16 -0.01 20.55
CA LEU A 144 -1.43 1.43 20.67
C LEU A 144 -1.71 1.88 22.10
N GLU A 145 -1.98 0.96 23.04
CA GLU A 145 -2.13 1.28 24.47
C GLU A 145 -0.92 2.05 25.00
N LYS A 146 0.30 1.66 24.62
CA LYS A 146 1.53 2.34 25.02
C LYS A 146 1.59 3.80 24.58
N LYS A 147 1.05 4.11 23.40
CA LYS A 147 1.04 5.46 22.83
C LYS A 147 -0.02 6.34 23.46
N TYR A 148 -1.24 5.82 23.62
CA TYR A 148 -2.38 6.64 24.05
C TYR A 148 -2.69 6.55 25.54
N ASN A 149 -1.98 5.70 26.28
CA ASN A 149 -2.24 5.35 27.68
C ASN A 149 -3.72 4.93 27.92
N LYS A 150 -4.34 4.37 26.88
CA LYS A 150 -5.71 3.87 26.88
C LYS A 150 -5.87 2.88 25.74
N LYS A 151 -6.76 1.92 25.92
CA LYS A 151 -7.19 0.99 24.86
C LYS A 151 -8.69 0.78 24.92
N MET A 152 -9.27 0.42 23.77
CA MET A 152 -10.69 0.12 23.70
C MET A 152 -10.96 -1.24 24.38
N LYS A 153 -12.09 -1.34 25.07
CA LYS A 153 -12.61 -2.62 25.57
C LYS A 153 -13.35 -3.35 24.43
N PHE A 154 -12.85 -4.51 24.05
CA PHE A 154 -13.46 -5.31 22.99
C PHE A 154 -14.62 -6.17 23.53
N HIS A 155 -15.74 -6.16 22.80
CA HIS A 155 -16.92 -6.96 23.07
C HIS A 155 -17.18 -7.84 21.85
N ILE A 156 -16.93 -9.14 21.99
CA ILE A 156 -17.08 -10.11 20.89
C ILE A 156 -18.36 -10.88 21.09
N ILE A 157 -19.24 -10.80 20.10
CA ILE A 157 -20.48 -11.60 20.06
C ILE A 157 -20.33 -12.76 19.06
N PRO A 158 -21.11 -13.85 19.23
CA PRO A 158 -21.19 -14.88 18.19
C PRO A 158 -21.69 -14.30 16.87
N GLU A 159 -21.19 -14.83 15.75
CA GLU A 159 -21.71 -14.46 14.44
C GLU A 159 -23.12 -15.01 14.27
N LEU A 160 -24.03 -14.21 13.71
CA LEU A 160 -25.38 -14.68 13.41
C LEU A 160 -25.35 -15.64 12.21
N GLU A 161 -25.87 -16.85 12.42
CA GLU A 161 -25.94 -17.90 11.42
C GLU A 161 -27.40 -18.23 11.08
N TYR A 162 -27.65 -18.54 9.81
CA TYR A 162 -28.90 -19.05 9.28
C TYR A 162 -28.56 -20.05 8.17
N ASN A 163 -28.49 -21.34 8.50
CA ASN A 163 -27.91 -22.39 7.65
C ASN A 163 -26.48 -22.04 7.17
N GLY A 164 -25.69 -21.42 8.05
CA GLY A 164 -24.38 -20.85 7.77
C GLY A 164 -24.32 -19.33 8.00
N LYS A 165 -23.13 -18.74 7.89
CA LYS A 165 -22.91 -17.31 8.13
C LYS A 165 -23.70 -16.44 7.14
N ILE A 166 -24.43 -15.44 7.65
CA ILE A 166 -25.02 -14.40 6.79
C ILE A 166 -23.89 -13.63 6.10
N SER A 167 -23.81 -13.77 4.77
CA SER A 167 -22.72 -13.23 3.97
C SER A 167 -23.20 -12.08 3.09
N GLY A 168 -22.65 -10.89 3.30
CA GLY A 168 -22.88 -9.76 2.40
C GLY A 168 -22.51 -10.08 0.94
N ARG A 169 -21.51 -10.93 0.71
CA ARG A 169 -21.16 -11.38 -0.66
C ARG A 169 -22.30 -12.16 -1.33
N GLU A 170 -22.91 -13.10 -0.60
CA GLU A 170 -23.99 -13.92 -1.14
C GLU A 170 -25.27 -13.09 -1.33
N ILE A 171 -25.55 -12.16 -0.42
CA ILE A 171 -26.66 -11.19 -0.58
C ILE A 171 -26.49 -10.39 -1.87
N ARG A 172 -25.32 -9.78 -2.09
CA ARG A 172 -25.04 -9.00 -3.30
C ARG A 172 -25.13 -9.86 -4.57
N LYS A 173 -24.55 -11.06 -4.52
CA LYS A 173 -24.59 -12.02 -5.64
C LYS A 173 -26.05 -12.36 -6.00
N SER A 174 -26.86 -12.68 -5.01
CA SER A 174 -28.28 -12.98 -5.20
C SER A 174 -29.03 -11.83 -5.87
N ILE A 175 -28.82 -10.59 -5.42
CA ILE A 175 -29.46 -9.42 -6.04
C ILE A 175 -29.02 -9.24 -7.51
N ILE A 176 -27.71 -9.40 -7.79
CA ILE A 176 -27.18 -9.29 -9.16
C ILE A 176 -27.74 -10.38 -10.08
N GLU A 177 -27.78 -11.63 -9.61
CA GLU A 177 -28.29 -12.77 -10.38
C GLU A 177 -29.80 -12.67 -10.65
N ASN A 178 -30.53 -11.97 -9.79
CA ASN A 178 -31.96 -11.68 -9.95
C ASN A 178 -32.22 -10.31 -10.58
N LYS A 179 -31.34 -9.87 -11.49
CA LYS A 179 -31.52 -8.65 -12.31
C LYS A 179 -31.76 -7.38 -11.48
N MET A 180 -31.05 -7.26 -10.36
CA MET A 180 -31.17 -6.17 -9.39
C MET A 180 -32.49 -6.14 -8.62
N GLU A 181 -33.25 -7.22 -8.58
CA GLU A 181 -34.35 -7.38 -7.63
C GLU A 181 -33.86 -8.04 -6.34
N ILE A 182 -34.53 -7.78 -5.21
CA ILE A 182 -34.21 -8.43 -3.93
C ILE A 182 -35.16 -9.61 -3.72
N PRO A 183 -34.71 -10.87 -3.90
CA PRO A 183 -35.58 -12.03 -3.77
C PRO A 183 -36.09 -12.19 -2.33
N GLN A 184 -37.25 -12.84 -2.16
CA GLN A 184 -37.84 -13.07 -0.83
C GLN A 184 -36.89 -13.82 0.12
N ASP A 185 -36.14 -14.80 -0.40
CA ASP A 185 -35.14 -15.52 0.40
C ASP A 185 -34.01 -14.61 0.87
N THR A 186 -33.62 -13.61 0.07
CA THR A 186 -32.61 -12.62 0.43
C THR A 186 -33.15 -11.60 1.43
N LYS A 187 -34.42 -11.20 1.32
CA LYS A 187 -35.10 -10.31 2.28
C LYS A 187 -35.05 -10.85 3.71
N LYS A 188 -35.08 -12.18 3.89
CA LYS A 188 -34.95 -12.83 5.21
C LYS A 188 -33.65 -12.47 5.95
N PHE A 189 -32.59 -12.10 5.25
CA PHE A 189 -31.29 -11.74 5.83
C PHE A 189 -31.09 -10.23 6.04
N LEU A 190 -32.02 -9.41 5.56
CA LEU A 190 -31.93 -7.95 5.61
C LEU A 190 -32.95 -7.40 6.61
N PRO A 191 -32.62 -6.35 7.37
CA PRO A 191 -33.61 -5.63 8.14
C PRO A 191 -34.46 -4.74 7.21
N GLU A 192 -35.71 -4.50 7.60
CA GLU A 192 -36.68 -3.75 6.79
C GLU A 192 -36.18 -2.37 6.33
N PRO A 193 -35.50 -1.55 7.17
CA PRO A 193 -34.95 -0.28 6.70
C PRO A 193 -33.89 -0.45 5.60
N THR A 194 -33.10 -1.53 5.64
CA THR A 194 -32.11 -1.80 4.59
C THR A 194 -32.78 -2.16 3.28
N ILE A 195 -33.83 -2.98 3.30
CA ILE A 195 -34.58 -3.39 2.10
C ILE A 195 -35.09 -2.14 1.37
N LYS A 196 -35.80 -1.25 2.08
CA LYS A 196 -36.34 -0.01 1.50
C LYS A 196 -35.27 0.90 0.91
N ILE A 197 -34.12 1.03 1.59
CA ILE A 197 -33.01 1.84 1.07
C ILE A 197 -32.38 1.19 -0.16
N LEU A 198 -32.20 -0.13 -0.15
CA LEU A 198 -31.66 -0.85 -1.31
C LEU A 198 -32.58 -0.74 -2.53
N GLU A 199 -33.88 -0.96 -2.36
CA GLU A 199 -34.88 -0.84 -3.44
C GLU A 199 -34.81 0.56 -4.07
N LYS A 200 -34.75 1.61 -3.23
CA LYS A 200 -34.58 3.00 -3.70
C LYS A 200 -33.28 3.23 -4.48
N GLU A 201 -32.16 2.66 -4.05
CA GLU A 201 -30.87 2.84 -4.75
C GLU A 201 -30.76 1.95 -6.01
N ILE A 202 -31.47 0.82 -6.04
CA ILE A 202 -31.66 -0.01 -7.24
C ILE A 202 -32.44 0.79 -8.29
N GLU A 203 -33.58 1.38 -7.92
CA GLU A 203 -34.42 2.19 -8.81
C GLU A 203 -33.66 3.39 -9.41
N LYS A 204 -32.77 4.00 -8.62
CA LYS A 204 -31.90 5.09 -9.08
C LYS A 204 -30.72 4.63 -9.95
N GLY A 205 -30.43 3.34 -10.01
CA GLY A 205 -29.25 2.81 -10.69
C GLY A 205 -27.92 3.16 -10.00
N THR A 206 -27.93 3.45 -8.69
CA THR A 206 -26.73 3.83 -7.92
C THR A 206 -26.05 2.64 -7.23
N ILE A 207 -26.65 1.45 -7.31
CA ILE A 207 -26.09 0.18 -6.81
C ILE A 207 -25.08 -0.42 -7.79
N SER A 208 -24.21 -1.29 -7.25
CA SER A 208 -23.16 -2.00 -7.96
C SER A 208 -22.15 -1.03 -8.58
N GLN A 209 -21.48 -0.24 -7.73
CA GLN A 209 -20.47 0.70 -8.22
C GLN A 209 -19.41 -0.07 -9.00
N LYS A 210 -19.22 0.32 -10.25
CA LYS A 210 -18.28 -0.33 -11.17
C LYS A 210 -16.94 0.37 -11.11
N ARG A 211 -15.89 -0.36 -11.47
CA ARG A 211 -14.58 0.23 -11.73
C ARG A 211 -14.63 1.08 -12.99
N ASP A 212 -13.79 2.11 -13.03
CA ASP A 212 -13.48 2.81 -14.27
C ASP A 212 -12.49 2.00 -15.11
N TRP A 213 -13.01 0.99 -15.79
CA TRP A 213 -12.22 0.14 -16.68
C TRP A 213 -11.58 0.92 -17.83
N ASN A 214 -12.18 2.03 -18.26
CA ASN A 214 -11.60 2.87 -19.31
C ASN A 214 -10.31 3.54 -18.82
N ALA A 215 -10.33 4.11 -17.61
CA ALA A 215 -9.12 4.65 -16.98
C ALA A 215 -8.06 3.56 -16.75
N ILE A 216 -8.47 2.38 -16.27
CA ILE A 216 -7.57 1.25 -16.03
C ILE A 216 -6.91 0.80 -17.34
N TYR A 217 -7.68 0.57 -18.41
CA TYR A 217 -7.12 0.16 -19.70
C TYR A 217 -6.23 1.24 -20.30
N LYS A 218 -6.61 2.52 -20.18
CA LYS A 218 -5.80 3.64 -20.65
C LYS A 218 -4.43 3.63 -19.97
N HIS A 219 -4.38 3.50 -18.65
CA HIS A 219 -3.11 3.41 -17.90
C HIS A 219 -2.33 2.16 -18.29
N LEU A 220 -2.96 0.99 -18.25
CA LEU A 220 -2.30 -0.27 -18.54
C LEU A 220 -1.76 -0.36 -19.97
N ASN A 221 -2.42 0.24 -20.96
CA ASN A 221 -2.00 0.17 -22.37
C ASN A 221 -0.98 1.24 -22.74
N HIS A 222 -1.07 2.44 -22.19
CA HIS A 222 -0.30 3.60 -22.67
C HIS A 222 0.84 4.02 -21.74
N SER A 223 0.78 3.71 -20.44
CA SER A 223 1.82 4.08 -19.50
C SER A 223 3.16 3.43 -19.86
N SER A 224 4.26 4.15 -19.73
CA SER A 224 5.58 3.58 -19.98
C SER A 224 5.92 2.55 -18.90
N ARG A 225 6.98 1.76 -19.13
CA ARG A 225 7.51 0.87 -18.09
C ARG A 225 7.91 1.63 -16.82
N SER A 226 8.42 2.86 -16.96
CA SER A 226 8.78 3.68 -15.80
C SER A 226 7.56 4.13 -15.02
N ASP A 227 6.51 4.56 -15.72
CA ASP A 227 5.28 5.06 -15.09
C ASP A 227 4.55 3.92 -14.37
N LEU A 228 4.52 2.72 -14.98
CA LEU A 228 4.00 1.52 -14.33
C LEU A 228 4.84 1.14 -13.09
N LEU A 229 6.17 1.23 -13.15
CA LEU A 229 7.01 0.89 -12.00
C LEU A 229 6.74 1.82 -10.82
N ASN A 230 6.46 3.09 -11.09
CA ASN A 230 6.12 4.09 -10.09
C ASN A 230 4.71 3.91 -9.51
N THR A 231 3.83 3.16 -10.19
CA THR A 231 2.51 2.81 -9.65
C THR A 231 2.69 1.86 -8.47
N ALA A 232 2.02 2.14 -7.35
CA ALA A 232 2.10 1.30 -6.16
C ALA A 232 1.57 -0.12 -6.45
N TYR A 233 2.10 -1.10 -5.73
CA TYR A 233 1.66 -2.50 -5.81
C TYR A 233 1.89 -3.20 -7.14
N LEU A 234 2.76 -2.68 -8.00
CA LEU A 234 3.27 -3.40 -9.17
C LEU A 234 4.70 -3.90 -8.93
N SER A 235 4.86 -5.23 -8.84
CA SER A 235 6.15 -5.92 -8.78
C SER A 235 6.80 -6.01 -10.16
N GLY A 236 8.08 -6.41 -10.21
CA GLY A 236 8.76 -6.63 -11.49
C GLY A 236 8.06 -7.70 -12.35
N ASN A 237 7.61 -8.78 -11.72
CA ASN A 237 6.93 -9.89 -12.40
C ASN A 237 5.55 -9.48 -12.93
N ALA A 238 4.76 -8.77 -12.12
CA ALA A 238 3.45 -8.26 -12.56
C ALA A 238 3.61 -7.30 -13.73
N LEU A 239 4.56 -6.37 -13.64
CA LEU A 239 4.84 -5.39 -14.69
C LEU A 239 5.30 -6.05 -16.00
N ASN A 240 6.13 -7.09 -15.92
CA ASN A 240 6.52 -7.88 -17.09
C ASN A 240 5.32 -8.59 -17.72
N SER A 241 4.45 -9.22 -16.91
CA SER A 241 3.24 -9.84 -17.44
C SER A 241 2.29 -8.82 -18.05
N ILE A 242 2.19 -7.62 -17.47
CA ILE A 242 1.35 -6.54 -17.98
C ILE A 242 1.82 -6.11 -19.37
N ILE A 243 3.10 -5.78 -19.49
CA ILE A 243 3.67 -5.26 -20.74
C ILE A 243 3.60 -6.31 -21.86
N ASN A 244 3.85 -7.58 -21.56
CA ASN A 244 3.85 -8.66 -22.55
C ASN A 244 2.46 -8.97 -23.12
N ARG A 245 1.38 -8.51 -22.46
CA ARG A 245 -0.01 -8.82 -22.84
C ARG A 245 -0.81 -7.63 -23.31
N ARG A 246 -0.16 -6.47 -23.45
CA ARG A 246 -0.79 -5.33 -24.11
C ARG A 246 -1.20 -5.72 -25.54
N LYS A 247 -2.36 -5.27 -26.03
CA LYS A 247 -3.32 -4.34 -25.40
C LYS A 247 -4.45 -5.07 -24.66
N TYR A 248 -4.96 -4.41 -23.62
CA TYR A 248 -6.12 -4.80 -22.82
C TYR A 248 -7.41 -4.16 -23.34
N TYR A 249 -8.47 -4.95 -23.41
CA TYR A 249 -9.82 -4.50 -23.80
C TYR A 249 -10.92 -5.02 -22.87
N ASP A 250 -10.58 -5.92 -21.95
CA ASP A 250 -11.50 -6.62 -21.07
C ASP A 250 -10.89 -6.85 -19.68
N GLU A 251 -11.75 -7.06 -18.69
CA GLU A 251 -11.36 -7.24 -17.29
C GLU A 251 -10.54 -8.53 -17.10
N GLU A 252 -10.94 -9.63 -17.75
CA GLU A 252 -10.36 -10.95 -17.50
C GLU A 252 -8.91 -11.02 -17.99
N SER A 253 -8.57 -10.36 -19.10
CA SER A 253 -7.18 -10.27 -19.56
C SER A 253 -6.27 -9.50 -18.59
N VAL A 254 -6.80 -8.47 -17.91
CA VAL A 254 -6.10 -7.77 -16.81
C VAL A 254 -5.87 -8.72 -15.64
N TRP A 255 -6.92 -9.39 -15.14
CA TRP A 255 -6.81 -10.36 -14.05
C TRP A 255 -5.82 -11.49 -14.38
N ALA A 256 -5.86 -12.03 -15.60
CA ALA A 256 -4.96 -13.08 -16.05
C ALA A 256 -3.49 -12.62 -16.08
N SER A 257 -3.23 -11.32 -16.27
CA SER A 257 -1.87 -10.78 -16.22
C SER A 257 -1.35 -10.70 -14.79
N PHE A 258 -2.19 -10.28 -13.84
CA PHE A 258 -1.84 -10.30 -12.41
C PHE A 258 -1.61 -11.71 -11.88
N ARG A 259 -2.47 -12.68 -12.24
CA ARG A 259 -2.29 -14.09 -11.82
C ARG A 259 -0.94 -14.65 -12.30
N ARG A 260 -0.52 -14.34 -13.54
CA ARG A 260 0.80 -14.73 -14.06
C ARG A 260 1.95 -14.00 -13.36
N GLY A 261 1.71 -12.79 -12.86
CA GLY A 261 2.64 -12.06 -11.99
C GLY A 261 2.74 -12.62 -10.57
N GLY A 262 2.00 -13.68 -10.23
CA GLY A 262 1.99 -14.30 -8.91
C GLY A 262 0.99 -13.68 -7.91
N TYR A 263 0.05 -12.85 -8.38
CA TYR A 263 -0.84 -12.12 -7.50
C TYR A 263 -2.08 -12.94 -7.14
N GLY A 264 -2.38 -12.99 -5.83
CA GLY A 264 -3.66 -13.46 -5.32
C GLY A 264 -4.76 -12.39 -5.43
N PRO A 265 -6.05 -12.77 -5.24
CA PRO A 265 -7.18 -11.89 -5.55
C PRO A 265 -7.19 -10.56 -4.79
N VAL A 266 -6.77 -10.55 -3.53
CA VAL A 266 -6.75 -9.33 -2.70
C VAL A 266 -5.69 -8.35 -3.19
N LEU A 267 -4.47 -8.82 -3.46
CA LEU A 267 -3.39 -7.97 -3.96
C LEU A 267 -3.68 -7.48 -5.38
N THR A 268 -4.29 -8.31 -6.24
CA THR A 268 -4.75 -7.89 -7.57
C THR A 268 -5.72 -6.73 -7.47
N ARG A 269 -6.71 -6.78 -6.57
CA ARG A 269 -7.66 -5.68 -6.37
C ARG A 269 -6.99 -4.41 -5.86
N LEU A 270 -6.02 -4.52 -4.96
CA LEU A 270 -5.26 -3.37 -4.47
C LEU A 270 -4.46 -2.72 -5.61
N ALA A 271 -3.76 -3.53 -6.41
CA ALA A 271 -3.01 -3.04 -7.57
C ALA A 271 -3.93 -2.40 -8.62
N ILE A 272 -5.07 -3.02 -8.94
CA ILE A 272 -6.05 -2.43 -9.87
C ILE A 272 -6.61 -1.12 -9.31
N SER A 273 -6.92 -1.04 -8.02
CA SER A 273 -7.41 0.21 -7.41
C SER A 273 -6.32 1.29 -7.37
N SER A 274 -5.06 0.90 -7.19
CA SER A 274 -3.92 1.82 -7.28
C SER A 274 -3.75 2.36 -8.70
N ILE A 275 -3.92 1.51 -9.72
CA ILE A 275 -3.93 1.92 -11.13
C ILE A 275 -5.10 2.86 -11.42
N GLU A 276 -6.31 2.49 -11.01
CA GLU A 276 -7.54 3.26 -11.21
C GLU A 276 -7.42 4.67 -10.61
N MET A 277 -6.79 4.77 -9.43
CA MET A 277 -6.64 6.02 -8.69
C MET A 277 -5.27 6.71 -8.92
N ASN A 278 -4.43 6.21 -9.83
CA ASN A 278 -3.07 6.70 -10.08
C ASN A 278 -2.16 6.80 -8.84
N VAL A 279 -2.31 5.87 -7.89
CA VAL A 279 -1.50 5.85 -6.66
C VAL A 279 -0.06 5.50 -6.98
N THR A 280 0.86 6.34 -6.51
CA THR A 280 2.30 6.13 -6.68
C THR A 280 2.91 5.45 -5.45
N ARG A 281 4.07 4.82 -5.63
CA ARG A 281 4.89 4.32 -4.51
C ARG A 281 5.26 5.44 -3.54
N GLU A 282 5.55 6.62 -4.09
CA GLU A 282 5.89 7.83 -3.33
C GLU A 282 4.76 8.24 -2.37
N GLU A 283 3.53 8.29 -2.90
CA GLU A 283 2.34 8.59 -2.11
C GLU A 283 2.08 7.56 -1.00
N VAL A 284 2.34 6.27 -1.26
CA VAL A 284 2.21 5.24 -0.23
C VAL A 284 3.29 5.39 0.84
N ARG A 285 4.54 5.66 0.45
CA ARG A 285 5.65 5.95 1.37
C ARG A 285 5.32 7.14 2.25
N ASP A 286 4.89 8.26 1.67
CA ASP A 286 4.59 9.49 2.43
C ASP A 286 3.44 9.26 3.42
N LEU A 287 2.42 8.52 3.00
CA LEU A 287 1.33 8.11 3.88
C LEU A 287 1.84 7.23 5.04
N MET A 288 2.73 6.27 4.76
CA MET A 288 3.32 5.42 5.80
C MET A 288 4.18 6.23 6.77
N ARG A 289 5.09 7.07 6.27
CA ARG A 289 5.92 7.99 7.06
C ARG A 289 5.08 8.84 8.01
N HIS A 290 4.02 9.45 7.49
CA HIS A 290 3.14 10.30 8.28
C HIS A 290 2.55 9.57 9.50
N TYR A 291 2.19 8.29 9.36
CA TYR A 291 1.66 7.49 10.47
C TYR A 291 2.76 6.83 11.31
N GLU A 292 3.95 6.61 10.77
CA GLU A 292 5.15 6.21 11.51
C GLU A 292 5.61 7.31 12.48
N GLU A 293 5.68 8.57 12.01
CA GLU A 293 5.98 9.75 12.84
C GLU A 293 4.93 9.95 13.95
N LYS A 294 3.67 9.62 13.64
CA LYS A 294 2.61 9.58 14.64
C LYS A 294 2.72 8.36 15.57
N GLY A 295 3.69 7.47 15.44
CA GLY A 295 3.82 6.27 16.29
C GLY A 295 2.64 5.30 16.18
N VAL A 296 1.89 5.35 15.07
CA VAL A 296 0.73 4.49 14.81
C VAL A 296 1.13 3.22 14.10
N ILE A 297 2.17 3.28 13.27
CA ILE A 297 2.70 2.12 12.57
C ILE A 297 3.67 1.37 13.49
N PRO A 298 3.55 0.04 13.60
CA PRO A 298 4.46 -0.76 14.42
C PRO A 298 5.92 -0.68 13.94
N PRO A 299 6.91 -0.67 14.85
CA PRO A 299 8.32 -0.57 14.48
C PRO A 299 8.77 -1.60 13.45
N GLU A 300 8.44 -2.89 13.63
CA GLU A 300 8.82 -3.98 12.71
C GLU A 300 8.08 -3.96 11.36
N GLN A 301 7.20 -2.98 11.16
CA GLN A 301 6.52 -2.68 9.89
C GLN A 301 6.95 -1.35 9.26
N ALA A 302 7.80 -0.57 9.93
CA ALA A 302 8.25 0.72 9.43
C ALA A 302 8.99 0.57 8.09
N LEU A 303 8.99 1.63 7.28
CA LEU A 303 9.71 1.66 6.00
C LEU A 303 11.18 1.27 6.16
N GLU A 304 11.82 1.76 7.21
CA GLU A 304 13.20 1.43 7.57
C GLU A 304 13.39 -0.08 7.79
N LYS A 305 12.53 -0.71 8.59
CA LYS A 305 12.59 -2.16 8.84
C LYS A 305 12.30 -2.99 7.58
N VAL A 306 11.55 -2.49 6.62
CA VAL A 306 11.36 -3.15 5.31
C VAL A 306 12.68 -3.18 4.53
N VAL A 307 13.42 -2.06 4.54
CA VAL A 307 14.68 -1.90 3.84
C VAL A 307 15.80 -2.68 4.52
N GLU A 308 15.89 -2.59 5.83
CA GLU A 308 16.83 -3.35 6.66
C GLU A 308 16.68 -4.86 6.43
N ARG A 309 15.45 -5.36 6.50
CA ARG A 309 15.13 -6.77 6.23
C ARG A 309 15.55 -7.19 4.83
N ALA A 310 15.32 -6.34 3.83
CA ALA A 310 15.72 -6.64 2.45
C ALA A 310 17.24 -6.75 2.31
N TRP A 311 18.01 -5.91 3.00
CA TRP A 311 19.47 -5.96 3.00
C TRP A 311 20.02 -7.20 3.73
N PHE A 312 19.44 -7.53 4.89
CA PHE A 312 19.78 -8.73 5.64
C PHE A 312 19.56 -10.00 4.80
N ILE A 313 18.34 -10.17 4.27
CA ILE A 313 17.98 -11.36 3.47
C ILE A 313 18.88 -11.46 2.24
N ALA A 314 19.23 -10.34 1.60
CA ALA A 314 20.15 -10.34 0.48
C ALA A 314 21.54 -10.89 0.86
N GLY A 315 22.04 -10.57 2.06
CA GLY A 315 23.31 -11.11 2.58
C GLY A 315 23.22 -12.61 2.91
N GLU A 316 22.11 -13.05 3.50
CA GLU A 316 21.92 -14.49 3.79
C GLU A 316 21.75 -15.31 2.50
N ASN A 317 21.17 -14.72 1.44
CA ASN A 317 21.08 -15.35 0.13
C ASN A 317 22.45 -15.64 -0.49
N GLU A 318 23.43 -14.74 -0.34
CA GLU A 318 24.81 -15.00 -0.80
C GLU A 318 25.46 -16.18 -0.06
N LYS A 319 25.01 -16.47 1.17
CA LYS A 319 25.45 -17.61 1.96
C LYS A 319 24.68 -18.90 1.62
N GLY A 320 23.77 -18.86 0.65
CA GLY A 320 22.96 -20.00 0.20
C GLY A 320 21.65 -20.20 0.97
N ILE A 321 21.25 -19.27 1.84
CA ILE A 321 19.99 -19.35 2.58
C ILE A 321 18.85 -18.76 1.73
N ASP A 322 17.75 -19.49 1.59
CA ASP A 322 16.62 -19.00 0.81
C ASP A 322 15.90 -17.82 1.50
N ALA A 323 15.17 -17.04 0.71
CA ALA A 323 14.54 -15.81 1.19
C ALA A 323 13.49 -16.03 2.30
N SER A 324 12.83 -17.20 2.32
CA SER A 324 11.83 -17.52 3.35
C SER A 324 12.52 -17.76 4.68
N SER A 325 13.53 -18.63 4.68
CA SER A 325 14.35 -18.94 5.87
C SER A 325 15.06 -17.69 6.41
N GLY A 326 15.65 -16.87 5.54
CA GLY A 326 16.28 -15.60 5.94
C GLY A 326 15.29 -14.61 6.57
N ASN A 327 14.05 -14.54 6.05
CA ASN A 327 13.00 -13.70 6.63
C ASN A 327 12.52 -14.21 8.00
N GLU A 328 12.50 -15.53 8.21
CA GLU A 328 12.19 -16.12 9.53
C GLU A 328 13.31 -15.78 10.53
N MET A 329 14.57 -15.99 10.15
CA MET A 329 15.74 -15.63 10.97
C MET A 329 15.71 -14.16 11.39
N PHE A 330 15.45 -13.24 10.44
CA PHE A 330 15.34 -11.81 10.72
C PHE A 330 14.32 -11.50 11.83
N LYS A 331 13.13 -12.11 11.73
CA LYS A 331 12.02 -11.86 12.64
C LYS A 331 12.18 -12.52 13.99
N GLU A 332 12.70 -13.74 14.04
CA GLU A 332 12.83 -14.50 15.29
C GLU A 332 13.97 -13.98 16.16
N ASN A 333 15.07 -13.60 15.52
CA ASN A 333 16.25 -13.06 16.23
C ASN A 333 16.18 -11.55 16.46
N LYS A 334 15.09 -10.87 16.04
CA LYS A 334 14.91 -9.42 16.14
C LYS A 334 16.13 -8.64 15.64
N ILE A 335 16.58 -9.00 14.45
CA ILE A 335 17.82 -8.47 13.88
C ILE A 335 17.66 -6.96 13.69
N SER A 336 18.73 -6.23 14.02
CA SER A 336 18.95 -4.84 13.63
C SER A 336 20.15 -4.79 12.70
N VAL A 337 20.07 -4.06 11.59
CA VAL A 337 21.18 -3.84 10.67
C VAL A 337 21.37 -2.36 10.50
N ASP A 338 22.52 -1.84 10.91
CA ASP A 338 22.77 -0.39 10.90
C ASP A 338 23.49 0.08 9.62
N ASP A 339 23.94 -0.86 8.78
CA ASP A 339 24.82 -0.61 7.62
C ASP A 339 24.16 -0.86 6.25
N TYR A 340 22.84 -0.78 6.13
CA TYR A 340 22.17 -0.93 4.83
C TYR A 340 22.37 0.32 3.94
N PRO A 341 22.68 0.14 2.65
CA PRO A 341 22.91 1.27 1.76
C PRO A 341 21.59 1.88 1.29
N LEU A 342 21.39 3.18 1.53
CA LEU A 342 20.31 3.96 0.89
C LEU A 342 20.71 4.51 -0.48
N LEU A 343 21.98 4.39 -0.81
CA LEU A 343 22.58 4.82 -2.06
C LEU A 343 23.38 3.68 -2.65
N ILE A 344 23.04 3.28 -3.88
CA ILE A 344 23.74 2.24 -4.61
C ILE A 344 24.29 2.81 -5.91
N GLU A 345 25.56 2.55 -6.21
CA GLU A 345 26.18 2.93 -7.47
C GLU A 345 26.42 1.71 -8.36
N GLY A 346 25.68 1.64 -9.47
CA GLY A 346 25.82 0.57 -10.45
C GLY A 346 26.63 0.98 -11.67
N GLY A 347 27.52 0.09 -12.09
CA GLY A 347 28.19 0.20 -13.38
C GLY A 347 27.26 -0.16 -14.54
N LEU A 348 27.63 0.22 -15.75
CA LEU A 348 26.88 -0.05 -16.97
C LEU A 348 27.65 -1.02 -17.90
N ASN A 349 26.92 -1.79 -18.70
CA ASN A 349 27.47 -2.54 -19.82
C ASN A 349 27.23 -1.78 -21.12
N LEU A 350 28.09 -0.79 -21.40
CA LEU A 350 27.96 0.06 -22.59
C LEU A 350 28.94 -0.37 -23.67
N THR A 351 28.51 -0.27 -24.92
CA THR A 351 29.43 -0.29 -26.06
C THR A 351 30.25 1.00 -26.12
N GLN A 352 31.36 0.99 -26.85
CA GLN A 352 32.18 2.19 -27.06
C GLN A 352 31.36 3.33 -27.68
N PHE A 353 30.45 3.02 -28.61
CA PHE A 353 29.55 3.99 -29.22
C PHE A 353 28.58 4.61 -28.22
N GLU A 354 27.92 3.79 -27.39
CA GLU A 354 27.00 4.27 -26.35
C GLU A 354 27.72 5.12 -25.30
N THR A 355 28.94 4.72 -24.94
CA THR A 355 29.79 5.45 -23.98
C THR A 355 30.11 6.85 -24.50
N LYS A 356 30.70 6.96 -25.70
CA LYS A 356 31.01 8.25 -26.34
C LYS A 356 29.77 9.15 -26.47
N LYS A 357 28.62 8.55 -26.76
CA LYS A 357 27.36 9.28 -26.90
C LYS A 357 26.85 9.81 -25.56
N LEU A 358 26.91 9.01 -24.50
CA LEU A 358 26.56 9.46 -23.16
C LEU A 358 27.53 10.52 -22.64
N GLU A 359 28.84 10.34 -22.84
CA GLU A 359 29.86 11.34 -22.50
C GLU A 359 29.61 12.68 -23.18
N LYS A 360 29.33 12.67 -24.49
CA LYS A 360 28.98 13.89 -25.24
C LYS A 360 27.72 14.56 -24.71
N LEU A 361 26.70 13.77 -24.33
CA LEU A 361 25.44 14.31 -23.80
C LEU A 361 25.59 14.87 -22.38
N ILE A 362 26.38 14.21 -21.53
CA ILE A 362 26.69 14.69 -20.18
C ILE A 362 27.59 15.93 -20.25
N GLY A 363 28.57 15.94 -21.17
CA GLY A 363 29.52 17.03 -21.38
C GLY A 363 28.92 18.27 -22.06
N ASN A 364 28.01 18.11 -23.02
CA ASN A 364 27.35 19.24 -23.69
C ASN A 364 26.40 20.01 -22.76
N ASN A 365 25.76 19.33 -21.79
CA ASN A 365 24.92 20.02 -20.80
C ASN A 365 25.72 20.93 -19.83
N ASN A 366 27.05 20.84 -19.80
CA ASN A 366 27.91 21.79 -19.06
C ASN A 366 28.26 23.04 -19.89
N ILE A 367 28.00 23.05 -21.20
CA ILE A 367 28.43 24.12 -22.12
C ILE A 367 27.32 25.18 -22.31
N ASP A 368 26.05 24.82 -22.14
CA ASP A 368 24.92 25.74 -22.30
C ASP A 368 24.73 26.76 -21.16
N MET A 369 25.60 26.76 -20.13
CA MET A 369 25.64 27.82 -19.10
C MET A 369 26.71 28.90 -19.34
N LYS A 370 27.51 28.81 -20.42
CA LYS A 370 28.62 29.76 -20.70
C LYS A 370 28.42 30.60 -21.97
N LYS A 371 27.20 31.07 -22.22
CA LYS A 371 26.97 32.10 -23.26
C LYS A 371 26.10 33.24 -22.74
N HIS A 372 26.74 34.18 -22.06
CA HIS A 372 26.52 35.61 -22.27
C HIS A 372 27.87 36.34 -22.17
N PRO A 373 28.18 37.26 -23.10
CA PRO A 373 29.49 37.89 -23.17
C PRO A 373 29.64 39.02 -22.16
N ASN A 374 30.89 39.19 -21.75
CA ASN A 374 31.50 40.24 -20.94
C ASN A 374 30.81 41.61 -20.95
N ASN A 375 30.69 42.19 -19.76
CA ASN A 375 30.99 43.61 -19.58
C ASN A 375 31.96 43.76 -18.41
N GLU A 376 33.17 44.19 -18.74
CA GLU A 376 34.22 44.60 -17.80
C GLU A 376 33.80 45.90 -17.11
N ASN A 377 34.01 45.98 -15.79
CA ASN A 377 34.78 47.07 -15.17
C ASN A 377 34.88 46.88 -13.64
N ASN A 378 36.13 46.67 -13.20
CA ASN A 378 36.83 47.18 -12.02
C ASN A 378 36.02 47.67 -10.80
N ASN A 379 36.25 47.07 -9.63
CA ASN A 379 37.19 47.66 -8.67
C ASN A 379 37.43 46.77 -7.43
N GLU A 380 38.64 46.93 -6.91
CA GLU A 380 39.30 46.27 -5.79
C GLU A 380 38.58 46.46 -4.44
N ASN A 381 38.59 45.42 -3.58
CA ASN A 381 39.24 45.52 -2.27
C ASN A 381 39.34 44.19 -1.53
N LYS A 382 40.46 44.06 -0.81
CA LYS A 382 40.93 42.96 0.03
C LYS A 382 39.96 42.63 1.17
N ASN A 383 39.84 41.34 1.52
CA ASN A 383 40.19 40.86 2.87
C ASN A 383 40.13 39.33 3.02
N GLU A 384 40.97 38.90 3.94
CA GLU A 384 41.31 37.55 4.38
C GLU A 384 40.10 36.72 4.83
N ASN A 385 40.08 35.44 4.42
CA ASN A 385 39.76 34.27 5.25
C ASN A 385 39.80 33.01 4.38
N ASN A 386 40.97 32.37 4.36
CA ASN A 386 41.17 31.04 3.78
C ASN A 386 40.75 29.96 4.78
N ASN A 387 40.10 28.92 4.25
CA ASN A 387 39.77 27.63 4.86
C ASN A 387 38.41 27.47 5.54
N GLU A 388 37.30 27.67 4.82
CA GLU A 388 36.06 26.93 5.15
C GLU A 388 35.02 26.74 4.02
N ASN A 389 35.32 27.11 2.77
CA ASN A 389 34.32 27.07 1.67
C ASN A 389 34.72 26.24 0.44
N LYS A 390 35.39 25.10 0.61
CA LYS A 390 35.67 24.15 -0.50
C LYS A 390 34.63 23.04 -0.69
N ASN A 391 33.60 22.94 0.15
CA ASN A 391 32.61 21.83 0.09
C ASN A 391 31.17 22.22 -0.27
N LYS A 392 30.89 23.42 -0.79
CA LYS A 392 29.51 23.83 -1.15
C LYS A 392 29.22 24.07 -2.65
N ASN A 393 30.19 23.92 -3.55
CA ASN A 393 30.02 24.19 -4.99
C ASN A 393 29.99 22.96 -5.92
N ASN A 394 29.61 21.78 -5.43
CA ASN A 394 29.40 20.59 -6.28
C ASN A 394 27.92 20.12 -6.37
N LYS A 395 26.96 20.99 -6.02
CA LYS A 395 25.52 20.76 -6.19
C LYS A 395 25.04 21.35 -7.52
N ASN A 396 25.42 20.72 -8.63
CA ASN A 396 24.69 20.75 -9.91
C ASN A 396 25.31 19.71 -10.84
N ARG A 397 25.19 18.42 -10.48
CA ARG A 397 25.46 17.32 -11.41
C ARG A 397 24.21 17.08 -12.25
N ASN A 398 24.37 17.05 -13.56
CA ASN A 398 23.35 16.77 -14.57
C ASN A 398 22.61 15.44 -14.28
N ASN A 399 21.53 15.49 -13.50
CA ASN A 399 20.75 14.30 -13.14
C ASN A 399 19.84 13.90 -14.29
N ILE A 400 20.36 13.08 -15.22
CA ILE A 400 19.51 12.43 -16.21
C ILE A 400 18.77 11.31 -15.51
N LYS A 401 17.45 11.46 -15.34
CA LYS A 401 16.59 10.45 -14.72
C LYS A 401 16.61 9.16 -15.54
N THR A 402 16.77 8.05 -14.85
CA THR A 402 16.84 6.70 -15.44
C THR A 402 15.83 5.78 -14.76
N THR A 403 15.47 4.70 -15.45
CA THR A 403 14.54 3.70 -14.93
C THR A 403 15.29 2.40 -14.68
N ILE A 404 15.26 1.90 -13.44
CA ILE A 404 15.74 0.55 -13.11
C ILE A 404 14.55 -0.40 -13.10
N PHE A 405 14.67 -1.58 -13.70
CA PHE A 405 13.59 -2.55 -13.72
C PHE A 405 14.10 -3.98 -13.87
N ILE A 406 13.23 -4.94 -13.54
CA ILE A 406 13.47 -6.37 -13.73
C ILE A 406 12.97 -6.79 -15.12
N ASP A 407 13.83 -7.41 -15.93
CA ASP A 407 13.44 -7.97 -17.22
C ASP A 407 12.73 -9.33 -17.11
N LYS A 408 12.28 -9.87 -18.25
CA LYS A 408 11.60 -11.17 -18.31
C LYS A 408 12.46 -12.37 -17.85
N ASN A 409 13.78 -12.21 -17.80
CA ASN A 409 14.74 -13.22 -17.37
C ASN A 409 15.18 -13.00 -15.90
N GLY A 410 14.53 -12.07 -15.19
CA GLY A 410 14.84 -11.76 -13.79
C GLY A 410 16.05 -10.85 -13.59
N LYS A 411 16.67 -10.30 -14.65
CA LYS A 411 17.86 -9.45 -14.57
C LYS A 411 17.47 -7.99 -14.32
N ILE A 412 18.25 -7.30 -13.49
CA ILE A 412 18.11 -5.86 -13.26
C ILE A 412 18.75 -5.10 -14.42
N LEU A 413 17.93 -4.33 -15.13
CA LEU A 413 18.32 -3.49 -16.25
C LEU A 413 18.14 -2.02 -15.88
N CYS A 414 18.99 -1.18 -16.45
CA CYS A 414 18.81 0.26 -16.50
C CYS A 414 18.31 0.65 -17.90
N GLN A 415 17.34 1.57 -17.95
CA GLN A 415 16.94 2.27 -19.15
C GLN A 415 17.23 3.76 -19.01
N ILE A 416 18.06 4.26 -19.93
CA ILE A 416 18.39 5.67 -20.06
C ILE A 416 17.66 6.19 -21.30
N LYS A 417 16.85 7.24 -21.14
CA LYS A 417 16.14 7.87 -22.26
C LYS A 417 16.54 9.35 -22.32
N ILE A 418 17.18 9.74 -23.43
CA ILE A 418 17.60 11.12 -23.68
C ILE A 418 17.12 11.47 -25.09
N ASN A 419 16.19 12.43 -25.19
CA ASN A 419 15.54 12.80 -26.46
C ASN A 419 14.95 11.57 -27.18
N LYS A 420 15.34 11.34 -28.44
CA LYS A 420 14.94 10.17 -29.25
C LYS A 420 15.80 8.93 -28.97
N PHE A 421 16.85 9.04 -28.17
CA PHE A 421 17.79 7.97 -27.91
C PHE A 421 17.46 7.20 -26.64
N LYS A 422 17.61 5.88 -26.70
CA LYS A 422 17.26 4.97 -25.62
C LYS A 422 18.33 3.89 -25.50
N ILE A 423 18.98 3.83 -24.35
CA ILE A 423 19.88 2.72 -23.98
C ILE A 423 19.15 1.83 -22.99
N LYS A 424 19.27 0.52 -23.19
CA LYS A 424 18.90 -0.49 -22.19
C LYS A 424 20.11 -1.37 -21.95
N THR A 425 20.57 -1.44 -20.71
CA THR A 425 21.76 -2.21 -20.38
C THR A 425 21.65 -2.88 -19.01
N LYS A 426 22.38 -3.97 -18.82
CA LYS A 426 22.47 -4.67 -17.55
C LYS A 426 23.25 -3.84 -16.56
N LEU A 427 22.69 -3.68 -15.37
CA LEU A 427 23.37 -3.04 -14.27
C LEU A 427 24.45 -3.98 -13.72
N LYS A 428 25.66 -3.46 -13.50
CA LYS A 428 26.75 -4.18 -12.83
C LYS A 428 26.76 -3.78 -11.36
N LEU A 429 26.48 -4.75 -10.51
CA LEU A 429 26.45 -4.62 -9.05
C LEU A 429 26.99 -5.91 -8.42
N PRO A 430 27.51 -5.85 -7.17
CA PRO A 430 27.71 -7.00 -6.32
C PRO A 430 26.44 -7.86 -6.16
N GLY A 431 26.60 -9.15 -5.90
CA GLY A 431 25.48 -10.10 -5.77
C GLY A 431 24.43 -9.66 -4.75
N LYS A 432 24.87 -9.27 -3.55
CA LYS A 432 24.04 -8.76 -2.46
C LYS A 432 23.19 -7.58 -2.89
N GLU A 433 23.78 -6.60 -3.57
CA GLU A 433 23.08 -5.39 -4.01
C GLU A 433 22.05 -5.69 -5.10
N ILE A 434 22.30 -6.67 -5.98
CA ILE A 434 21.31 -7.15 -6.95
C ILE A 434 20.09 -7.74 -6.21
N SER A 435 20.33 -8.65 -5.27
CA SER A 435 19.27 -9.28 -4.47
C SER A 435 18.50 -8.25 -3.63
N TYR A 436 19.21 -7.29 -3.05
CA TYR A 436 18.62 -6.22 -2.28
C TYR A 436 17.70 -5.33 -3.12
N LEU A 437 18.18 -4.81 -4.25
CA LEU A 437 17.36 -4.03 -5.18
C LEU A 437 16.16 -4.82 -5.69
N ARG A 438 16.33 -6.13 -5.91
CA ARG A 438 15.22 -7.01 -6.29
C ARG A 438 14.13 -7.03 -5.23
N TYR A 439 14.49 -7.23 -3.97
CA TYR A 439 13.53 -7.20 -2.86
C TYR A 439 12.86 -5.83 -2.69
N LEU A 440 13.57 -4.73 -2.91
CA LEU A 440 12.99 -3.39 -2.86
C LEU A 440 12.02 -3.12 -4.02
N ILE A 441 12.35 -3.55 -5.25
CA ILE A 441 11.41 -3.44 -6.38
C ILE A 441 10.15 -4.27 -6.10
N ASP A 442 10.30 -5.48 -5.58
CA ASP A 442 9.18 -6.39 -5.27
C ASP A 442 8.48 -6.07 -3.93
N SER A 443 8.98 -5.11 -3.15
CA SER A 443 8.33 -4.62 -1.91
C SER A 443 7.02 -3.88 -2.15
N HIS A 444 6.71 -3.55 -3.41
CA HIS A 444 5.48 -2.89 -3.89
C HIS A 444 5.33 -1.39 -3.61
N PHE A 445 5.97 -0.84 -2.59
CA PHE A 445 5.75 0.56 -2.18
C PHE A 445 7.03 1.35 -1.89
N ILE A 446 8.21 0.72 -1.85
CA ILE A 446 9.48 1.47 -1.73
C ILE A 446 9.81 2.16 -3.06
N PRO A 447 9.87 3.50 -3.11
CA PRO A 447 10.28 4.25 -4.31
C PRO A 447 11.78 4.12 -4.54
N LEU A 448 12.17 3.98 -5.81
CA LEU A 448 13.57 3.93 -6.23
C LEU A 448 13.80 5.00 -7.28
N ASN A 449 14.72 5.92 -7.01
CA ASN A 449 15.06 7.03 -7.88
C ASN A 449 16.47 6.83 -8.44
N ALA A 450 16.58 6.60 -9.75
CA ALA A 450 17.86 6.34 -10.38
C ALA A 450 18.28 7.48 -11.31
N ASN A 451 19.53 7.93 -11.22
CA ASN A 451 20.10 8.98 -12.04
C ASN A 451 21.42 8.53 -12.67
N LEU A 452 21.65 8.94 -13.91
CA LEU A 452 22.96 8.83 -14.54
C LEU A 452 23.91 9.86 -13.91
N VAL A 453 25.06 9.41 -13.42
CA VAL A 453 26.10 10.27 -12.84
C VAL A 453 27.44 10.00 -13.52
N ASN A 454 28.30 11.01 -13.56
CA ASN A 454 29.69 10.88 -13.97
C ASN A 454 30.57 11.11 -12.75
N ASN A 455 31.24 10.04 -12.29
CA ASN A 455 32.17 10.07 -11.17
C ASN A 455 33.57 9.80 -11.73
N ASP A 456 34.43 10.83 -11.72
CA ASP A 456 35.84 10.74 -12.13
C ASP A 456 36.06 10.11 -13.52
N GLY A 457 35.20 10.46 -14.48
CA GLY A 457 35.26 9.94 -15.84
C GLY A 457 34.55 8.60 -16.04
N GLN A 458 33.98 8.01 -14.98
CA GLN A 458 33.17 6.80 -15.07
C GLN A 458 31.68 7.12 -15.04
N ILE A 459 30.97 6.70 -16.07
CA ILE A 459 29.50 6.79 -16.13
C ILE A 459 28.90 5.69 -15.25
N ARG A 460 28.14 6.08 -14.23
CA ARG A 460 27.46 5.19 -13.29
C ARG A 460 25.98 5.53 -13.19
N ILE A 461 25.21 4.59 -12.63
CA ILE A 461 23.84 4.84 -12.20
C ILE A 461 23.84 4.93 -10.68
N GLN A 462 23.42 6.07 -10.18
CA GLN A 462 23.17 6.27 -8.76
C GLN A 462 21.70 5.96 -8.49
N ILE A 463 21.43 5.00 -7.61
CA ILE A 463 20.08 4.58 -7.21
C ILE A 463 19.88 5.00 -5.76
N ASN A 464 18.94 5.91 -5.55
CA ASN A 464 18.49 6.32 -4.23
C ASN A 464 17.28 5.49 -3.81
N ILE A 465 17.36 4.92 -2.62
CA ILE A 465 16.26 4.24 -1.93
C ILE A 465 15.62 5.27 -1.01
N ASP A 466 14.39 5.63 -1.30
CA ASP A 466 13.73 6.77 -0.66
C ASP A 466 12.75 6.27 0.42
N ILE A 467 13.22 6.23 1.68
CA ILE A 467 12.45 5.76 2.85
C ILE A 467 12.31 6.76 3.95
#